data_AF-A0A327U4C6-F1
#
_entry.id   AF-A0A327U4C6-F1
#
_cell.length_a   1.000
_cell.length_b   1.000
_cell.length_c   1.000
_cell.angle_alpha   90.00
_cell.angle_beta   90.00
_cell.angle_gamma   90.00
#
_symmetry.space_group_name_H-M   'P 1'
#
loop_
_entity.id
_entity.type
_entity.pdbx_description
1 polymer ?
#
loop_
_entity_poly.entity_id
_entity_poly.type
_entity_poly.pdbx_seq_one_letter_code
_entity_poly.pdbx_strand_id
1 'polypeptide(L)' 'GLTQRLNAVDGHLLIHSPTGGPTTITAQLPWRERDGTPEAAQPDAAVRRPRRRGRGRKRVVG' A
#
# COMPACT_ATOMS: atom_id res chain seq x y z
N GLY A 1 -9.54 18.23 -13.24
CA GLY A 1 -9.25 16.79 -12.99
C GLY A 1 -7.95 16.62 -12.22
N LEU A 2 -7.53 15.39 -11.92
CA LEU A 2 -6.27 15.11 -11.20
C LEU A 2 -5.04 15.66 -11.96
N THR A 3 -4.95 15.40 -13.26
CA THR A 3 -3.82 15.88 -14.11
C THR A 3 -3.66 17.40 -14.04
N GLN A 4 -4.76 18.14 -14.09
CA GLN A 4 -4.74 19.60 -13.97
C GLN A 4 -4.23 20.07 -12.60
N ARG A 5 -4.56 19.34 -11.51
CA ARG A 5 -4.06 19.66 -10.17
C ARG A 5 -2.57 19.36 -10.03
N LEU A 6 -2.08 18.30 -10.67
CA LEU A 6 -0.66 17.96 -10.69
C LEU A 6 0.15 18.98 -11.51
N ASN A 7 -0.33 19.36 -12.69
CA ASN A 7 0.32 20.38 -13.52
C ASN A 7 0.47 21.72 -12.79
N ALA A 8 -0.48 22.09 -11.92
CA ALA A 8 -0.42 23.33 -11.14
C ALA A 8 0.69 23.35 -10.08
N VAL A 9 1.28 22.20 -9.75
CA VAL A 9 2.34 22.07 -8.73
C VAL A 9 3.59 21.40 -9.30
N ASP A 10 3.78 21.42 -10.62
CA ASP A 10 4.87 20.74 -11.31
C ASP A 10 4.98 19.24 -10.92
N GLY A 11 3.83 18.63 -10.66
CA GLY A 11 3.70 17.21 -10.31
C GLY A 11 3.56 16.33 -11.55
N HIS A 12 4.00 15.07 -11.42
CA HIS A 12 4.02 14.09 -12.51
C HIS A 12 3.12 12.89 -12.16
N LEU A 13 2.46 12.32 -13.18
CA LEU A 13 1.63 11.13 -13.06
C LEU A 13 2.27 9.97 -13.82
N LEU A 14 2.66 8.92 -13.10
CA LEU A 14 3.11 7.66 -13.68
C LEU A 14 1.96 6.64 -13.62
N ILE A 15 1.77 5.93 -14.71
CA ILE A 15 0.75 4.90 -14.83
C ILE A 15 1.45 3.63 -15.29
N HIS A 16 1.31 2.56 -14.51
CA HIS A 16 1.79 1.23 -14.85
C HIS A 16 0.58 0.31 -14.96
N SER A 17 0.34 -0.26 -16.14
CA SER A 17 -0.80 -1.13 -16.38
C SER A 17 -0.36 -2.37 -17.16
N PRO A 18 0.12 -3.41 -16.47
CA PRO A 18 0.41 -4.70 -17.08
C PRO A 18 -0.82 -5.31 -17.76
N THR A 19 -0.61 -6.09 -18.82
CA THR A 19 -1.70 -6.82 -19.47
C THR A 19 -2.27 -7.87 -18.52
N GLY A 20 -3.57 -7.81 -18.23
CA GLY A 20 -4.26 -8.72 -17.30
C GLY A 20 -3.93 -8.53 -15.81
N GLY A 21 -3.08 -7.54 -15.47
CA GLY A 21 -2.70 -7.21 -14.09
C GLY A 21 -3.42 -5.97 -13.54
N PRO A 22 -3.15 -5.59 -12.27
CA PRO A 22 -3.72 -4.39 -11.68
C PRO A 22 -3.07 -3.13 -12.26
N THR A 23 -3.86 -2.08 -12.43
CA THR A 23 -3.34 -0.75 -12.78
C THR A 23 -2.82 -0.06 -11.52
N THR A 24 -1.54 0.33 -11.55
CA THR A 24 -0.91 1.18 -10.54
C THR A 24 -0.80 2.60 -11.06
N ILE A 25 -1.20 3.56 -10.22
CA ILE A 25 -1.09 4.99 -10.49
C ILE A 25 -0.22 5.60 -9.40
N THR A 26 0.80 6.36 -9.78
CA THR A 26 1.73 7.04 -8.86
C THR A 26 1.79 8.53 -9.19
N ALA A 27 1.51 9.37 -8.19
CA ALA A 27 1.68 10.82 -8.30
C ALA A 27 3.01 11.22 -7.64
N GLN A 28 3.93 11.78 -8.41
CA GLN A 28 5.17 12.36 -7.92
C GLN A 28 4.99 13.87 -7.72
N LEU A 29 5.38 14.37 -6.56
CA LEU A 29 5.23 15.77 -6.17
C LEU A 29 6.59 16.35 -5.79
N PRO A 30 6.92 17.60 -6.18
CA PRO A 30 8.22 18.22 -5.90
C PRO A 30 8.32 18.76 -4.46
N TRP A 31 7.80 18.02 -3.49
CA TRP A 31 7.75 18.44 -2.10
C TRP A 31 8.96 17.88 -1.36
N ARG A 32 9.55 18.71 -0.50
CA ARG A 32 10.61 18.24 0.39
C ARG A 32 10.00 17.33 1.44
N GLU A 33 10.75 16.29 1.82
CA GLU A 33 10.39 15.52 3.00
C GLU A 33 10.25 16.48 4.18
N ARG A 34 9.13 16.39 4.89
CA ARG A 34 9.05 17.01 6.21
C ARG A 34 9.89 16.14 7.13
N ASP A 35 10.84 16.71 7.85
CA ASP A 35 11.64 15.97 8.84
C ASP A 35 10.70 15.20 9.78
N GLY A 36 10.62 13.87 9.62
CA GLY A 36 9.82 13.00 10.50
C GLY A 36 9.13 11.81 9.83
N THR A 37 9.90 10.74 9.62
CA THR A 37 9.50 9.31 9.65
C THR A 37 8.94 8.66 8.37
N PRO A 38 9.78 7.95 7.59
CA PRO A 38 9.33 6.98 6.61
C PRO A 38 9.58 5.54 7.10
N GLU A 39 8.62 4.94 7.84
CA GLU A 39 8.60 3.47 8.05
C GLU A 39 7.17 2.92 8.15
N ALA A 40 6.32 3.19 7.15
CA ALA A 40 5.07 2.44 6.96
C ALA A 40 4.45 2.70 5.58
N ALA A 41 5.05 2.23 4.49
CA ALA A 41 4.33 2.08 3.22
C ALA A 41 5.05 1.12 2.26
N GLN A 42 5.36 -0.11 2.69
CA GLN A 42 5.56 -1.21 1.73
C GLN A 42 4.21 -1.88 1.45
N PRO A 43 3.65 -1.72 0.23
CA PRO A 43 2.31 -2.21 -0.11
C PRO A 43 2.18 -3.75 -0.03
N ASP A 44 3.29 -4.50 -0.08
CA ASP A 44 3.31 -5.97 0.02
C ASP A 44 3.14 -6.52 1.45
N ALA A 45 3.36 -5.69 2.49
CA ALA A 45 3.19 -6.14 3.88
C ALA A 45 1.71 -6.28 4.30
N ALA A 46 0.80 -5.55 3.63
CA ALA A 46 -0.61 -5.48 3.99
C ALA A 46 -1.42 -6.77 3.65
N VAL A 47 -0.85 -7.70 2.87
CA VAL A 47 -1.52 -8.94 2.43
C VAL A 47 -1.08 -10.17 3.25
N ARG A 48 -0.82 -10.02 4.56
CA ARG A 48 -0.69 -11.19 5.46
C ARG A 48 -1.82 -11.20 6.48
N ARG A 49 -2.96 -11.79 6.11
CA ARG A 49 -3.94 -12.23 7.11
C ARG A 49 -3.31 -13.36 7.95
N PRO A 50 -3.21 -13.24 9.28
CA PRO A 50 -2.75 -14.36 10.08
C PRO A 50 -3.78 -15.49 10.00
N ARG A 51 -3.38 -16.61 9.40
CA ARG A 51 -4.09 -17.89 9.54
C ARG A 51 -4.20 -18.15 11.04
N ARG A 52 -5.42 -18.18 11.60
CA ARG A 52 -5.66 -18.64 12.97
C ARG A 52 -5.15 -20.09 13.07
N ARG A 53 -3.92 -20.23 13.57
CA ARG A 53 -3.33 -21.51 13.96
C ARG A 53 -4.00 -21.91 15.28
N GLY A 54 -4.58 -23.11 15.29
CA GLY A 54 -5.58 -23.52 16.28
C GLY A 54 -5.05 -23.78 17.69
N ARG A 55 -6.01 -24.00 18.59
CA ARG A 55 -5.84 -24.68 19.89
C ARG A 55 -7.14 -25.46 20.06
N GLY A 56 -7.17 -26.79 20.05
CA GLY A 56 -6.32 -27.68 20.82
C GLY A 56 -7.18 -28.20 21.97
N ARG A 57 -7.69 -29.41 21.78
CA ARG A 57 -8.47 -30.27 22.68
C ARG A 57 -8.23 -30.06 24.19
N LYS A 58 -9.29 -30.10 24.99
CA LYS A 58 -9.26 -30.73 26.32
C LYS A 58 -10.35 -31.81 26.41
N ARG A 59 -9.92 -33.07 26.52
CA ARG A 59 -10.65 -34.16 27.15
C ARG A 59 -10.27 -34.16 28.64
N VAL A 60 -11.26 -34.28 29.53
CA VAL A 60 -11.21 -34.76 30.93
C VAL A 60 -12.70 -35.07 31.24
N VAL A 61 -13.23 -36.30 31.20
CA VAL A 61 -13.09 -37.50 32.05
C VAL A 61 -13.27 -37.22 33.55
N GLY A 62 -14.35 -37.76 34.13
CA GLY A 62 -14.66 -37.75 35.56
C GLY A 62 -16.14 -37.55 35.80
#